data_AF-A0A8T3TYH5-F1
#
_entry.id   AF-A0A8T3TYH5-F1
#
_cell.length_a   1.000
_cell.length_b   1.000
_cell.length_c   1.000
_cell.angle_alpha   90.00
_cell.angle_beta   90.00
_cell.angle_gamma   90.00
#
_symmetry.space_group_name_H-M   'P 1'
#
loop_
_entity.id
_entity.type
_entity.pdbx_description
1 polymer ?
#
loop_
_entity_poly.entity_id
_entity_poly.type
_entity_poly.pdbx_seq_one_letter_code
_entity_poly.pdbx_strand_id
1 'polypeptide(L)'
;DGVNIKVERNEEAHYISPEDELVQKLLASYRKYTGDMSDPIVLGGGTYAKVLERGVAFGALFPDSDDTMHQKDENILVEDLMLSIAIFAEGIYNLCCK
;
A
#
# COMPACT_ATOMS: atom_id res chain seq x y z
N ASP A 1 37.40 24.45 9.42
CA ASP A 1 36.24 23.80 10.05
C ASP A 1 35.36 23.19 8.98
N GLY A 2 35.20 21.86 8.97
CA GLY A 2 34.51 21.13 7.91
C GLY A 2 33.52 20.12 8.50
N VAL A 3 32.44 19.85 7.77
CA VAL A 3 31.43 18.85 8.14
C VAL A 3 31.84 17.49 7.58
N ASN A 4 31.81 16.45 8.41
CA ASN A 4 31.96 15.06 7.99
C ASN A 4 30.57 14.43 7.79
N ILE A 5 30.29 13.93 6.58
CA ILE A 5 29.05 13.24 6.25
C ILE A 5 29.33 11.74 6.15
N LYS A 6 28.48 10.93 6.77
CA LYS A 6 28.49 9.47 6.66
C LYS A 6 27.09 8.98 6.27
N VAL A 7 27.05 8.07 5.30
CA VAL A 7 25.82 7.36 4.95
C VAL A 7 25.68 6.17 5.91
N GLU A 8 24.65 6.16 6.73
CA GLU A 8 24.36 5.06 7.65
C GLU A 8 23.51 3.95 7.00
N ARG A 9 22.60 4.31 6.09
CA ARG A 9 21.71 3.36 5.41
C ARG A 9 21.39 3.86 4.01
N ASN A 10 21.33 2.92 3.07
CA ASN A 10 20.82 3.13 1.72
C ASN A 10 20.01 1.89 1.33
N GLU A 11 18.83 2.09 0.75
CA GLU A 11 17.97 1.00 0.28
C GLU A 11 17.64 1.21 -1.19
N GLU A 12 17.65 0.11 -1.95
CA GLU A 12 17.27 0.15 -3.35
C GLU A 12 15.77 0.40 -3.52
N ALA A 13 15.41 0.93 -4.69
CA ALA A 13 14.02 1.10 -5.08
C ALA A 13 13.38 -0.28 -5.29
N HIS A 14 12.17 -0.46 -4.77
CA HIS A 14 11.37 -1.67 -4.95
C HIS A 14 10.22 -1.37 -5.90
N TYR A 15 10.07 -2.18 -6.95
CA TYR A 15 9.06 -1.97 -7.98
C TYR A 15 8.54 -3.30 -8.49
N ILE A 16 7.21 -3.41 -8.55
CA ILE A 16 6.49 -4.52 -9.17
C ILE A 16 5.62 -3.94 -10.27
N SER A 17 5.58 -4.62 -11.42
CA SER A 17 4.75 -4.20 -12.55
C SER A 17 3.27 -4.15 -12.15
N PRO A 18 2.51 -3.12 -12.56
CA PRO A 18 1.06 -3.12 -12.44
C PRO A 18 0.40 -4.34 -13.08
N GLU A 19 1.00 -4.89 -14.13
CA GLU A 19 0.52 -6.09 -14.85
C GLU A 19 0.83 -7.42 -14.13
N ASP A 20 1.54 -7.39 -13.01
CA ASP A 20 1.79 -8.60 -12.23
C ASP A 20 0.46 -9.19 -11.72
N GLU A 21 0.31 -10.52 -11.83
CA GLU A 21 -0.92 -11.22 -11.44
C GLU A 21 -1.35 -10.93 -9.99
N LEU A 22 -0.40 -10.81 -9.07
CA LEU A 22 -0.66 -10.45 -7.67
C LEU A 22 -1.30 -9.07 -7.58
N VAL A 23 -0.73 -8.10 -8.31
CA VAL A 23 -1.21 -6.71 -8.32
C VAL A 23 -2.61 -6.66 -8.92
N GLN A 24 -2.84 -7.33 -10.04
CA GLN A 24 -4.15 -7.36 -10.70
C GLN A 24 -5.24 -8.01 -9.83
N LYS A 25 -4.94 -9.09 -9.11
CA LYS A 25 -5.89 -9.74 -8.19
C LYS A 25 -6.27 -8.83 -7.01
N LEU A 26 -5.29 -8.12 -6.45
CA LEU A 26 -5.54 -7.17 -5.36
C LEU A 26 -6.31 -5.94 -5.86
N LEU A 27 -5.94 -5.38 -7.02
CA LEU A 27 -6.66 -4.27 -7.65
C LEU A 27 -8.11 -4.62 -7.97
N ALA A 28 -8.39 -5.83 -8.45
CA ALA A 28 -9.75 -6.28 -8.68
C ALA A 28 -10.59 -6.27 -7.39
N SER A 29 -9.97 -6.62 -6.27
CA SER A 29 -10.61 -6.60 -4.95
C SER A 29 -10.90 -5.17 -4.50
N TYR A 30 -9.94 -4.25 -4.64
CA TYR A 30 -10.14 -2.83 -4.37
C TYR A 30 -11.28 -2.24 -5.23
N ARG A 31 -11.18 -2.38 -6.55
CA ARG A 31 -12.16 -1.87 -7.53
C ARG A 31 -13.58 -2.35 -7.28
N LYS A 32 -13.75 -3.60 -6.83
CA LYS A 32 -15.06 -4.18 -6.51
C LYS A 32 -15.79 -3.40 -5.41
N TYR A 33 -15.08 -2.93 -4.39
CA TYR A 33 -15.69 -2.26 -3.24
C TYR A 33 -15.67 -0.73 -3.34
N THR A 34 -14.69 -0.16 -4.03
CA THR A 34 -14.57 1.30 -4.17
C THR A 34 -15.20 1.84 -5.45
N GLY A 35 -15.25 1.04 -6.52
CA GLY A 35 -15.56 1.51 -7.87
C GLY A 35 -14.47 2.38 -8.50
N ASP A 36 -13.36 2.62 -7.79
CA ASP A 36 -12.25 3.45 -8.25
C ASP A 36 -11.36 2.67 -9.22
N MET A 37 -11.35 3.15 -10.47
CA MET A 37 -10.62 2.53 -11.59
C MET A 37 -9.22 3.09 -11.79
N SER A 38 -8.73 3.93 -10.87
CA SER A 38 -7.37 4.48 -10.92
C SER A 38 -6.30 3.38 -10.98
N ASP A 39 -5.12 3.76 -11.48
CA ASP A 39 -3.95 2.89 -11.54
C ASP A 39 -3.25 2.78 -10.18
N PRO A 40 -2.55 1.67 -9.89
CA PRO A 40 -1.73 1.56 -8.70
C PRO A 40 -0.58 2.58 -8.74
N ILE A 41 -0.19 3.06 -7.57
CA ILE A 41 0.82 4.11 -7.42
C ILE A 41 2.13 3.58 -6.84
N VAL A 42 3.22 4.31 -7.10
CA VAL A 42 4.52 4.11 -6.45
C VAL A 42 4.73 5.22 -5.43
N LEU A 43 5.08 4.85 -4.20
CA LEU A 43 5.28 5.79 -3.08
C LEU A 43 6.67 5.60 -2.46
N GLY A 44 7.20 6.69 -1.90
CA GLY A 44 8.50 6.67 -1.19
C GLY A 44 8.45 6.07 0.22
N GLY A 45 7.25 5.78 0.74
CA GLY A 45 7.06 5.18 2.06
C GLY A 45 7.75 3.82 2.20
N GLY A 46 8.45 3.61 3.30
CA GLY A 46 9.07 2.32 3.62
C GLY A 46 8.02 1.34 4.13
N THR A 47 7.71 0.30 3.37
CA THR A 47 6.81 -0.78 3.81
C THR A 47 7.56 -2.11 3.86
N TYR A 48 7.01 -3.09 4.60
CA TYR A 48 7.56 -4.45 4.60
C TYR A 48 7.51 -5.12 3.22
N ALA A 49 6.78 -4.58 2.25
CA ALA A 49 6.73 -5.12 0.88
C ALA A 49 8.13 -5.30 0.27
N LYS A 50 9.07 -4.40 0.58
CA LYS A 50 10.43 -4.41 0.03
C LYS A 50 11.26 -5.62 0.42
N VAL A 51 10.87 -6.37 1.47
CA VAL A 51 11.62 -7.57 1.89
C VAL A 51 11.24 -8.82 1.09
N LEU A 52 10.16 -8.76 0.31
CA LEU A 52 9.68 -9.85 -0.53
C LEU A 52 9.93 -9.51 -2.00
N GLU A 53 10.40 -10.49 -2.77
CA GLU A 53 10.69 -10.32 -4.21
C GLU A 53 9.51 -9.73 -4.99
N ARG A 54 8.28 -10.19 -4.68
CA ARG A 54 7.03 -9.71 -5.29
C ARG A 54 6.13 -8.96 -4.31
N GLY A 55 6.68 -8.46 -3.20
CA GLY A 55 5.88 -7.79 -2.19
C GLY A 55 5.28 -6.48 -2.71
N VAL A 56 4.04 -6.21 -2.36
CA VAL A 56 3.38 -4.92 -2.62
C VAL A 56 2.69 -4.43 -1.35
N ALA A 57 2.59 -3.11 -1.21
CA ALA A 57 1.71 -2.50 -0.21
C ALA A 57 0.31 -2.38 -0.78
N PHE A 58 -0.72 -2.66 0.01
CA PHE A 58 -2.11 -2.68 -0.44
C PHE A 58 -3.01 -2.04 0.62
N GLY A 59 -3.67 -0.93 0.27
CA GLY A 59 -4.41 -0.09 1.22
C GLY A 59 -3.49 0.62 2.22
N ALA A 60 -4.00 1.18 3.33
CA ALA A 60 -5.41 1.33 3.73
C ALA A 60 -5.94 2.77 3.60
N LEU A 61 -5.08 3.70 3.17
CA LEU A 61 -5.45 5.09 2.96
C LEU A 61 -6.19 5.24 1.62
N PHE A 62 -7.35 5.87 1.63
CA PHE A 62 -8.14 6.17 0.43
C PHE A 62 -7.85 7.58 -0.09
N PRO A 63 -8.09 7.88 -1.38
CA PRO A 63 -7.74 9.17 -1.99
C PRO A 63 -8.34 10.40 -1.30
N ASP A 64 -9.54 10.28 -0.74
CA ASP A 64 -10.27 11.39 -0.10
C ASP A 64 -10.06 11.45 1.43
N SER A 65 -9.26 10.53 1.99
CA SER A 65 -8.98 10.46 3.43
C SER A 65 -7.74 11.26 3.80
N ASP A 66 -7.78 11.92 4.96
CA ASP A 66 -6.63 12.67 5.46
C ASP A 66 -5.46 11.73 5.83
N ASP A 67 -4.29 11.97 5.24
CA ASP A 67 -3.05 11.29 5.66
C ASP A 67 -2.51 11.95 6.95
N THR A 68 -2.83 11.32 8.07
CA THR A 68 -2.38 11.75 9.40
C THR A 68 -1.24 10.90 9.96
N MET A 69 -0.65 9.99 9.15
CA MET A 69 0.41 9.10 9.62
C MET A 69 1.60 9.90 10.17
N HIS A 70 2.06 9.56 11.38
CA HIS A 70 3.15 10.25 12.09
C HIS A 70 2.86 11.71 12.49
N GLN A 71 1.62 12.15 12.42
CA GLN A 71 1.20 13.48 12.87
C GLN A 71 0.54 13.42 14.25
N LYS A 72 0.34 14.59 14.87
CA LYS A 72 -0.47 14.68 16.10
C LYS A 72 -1.92 14.31 15.77
N ASP A 73 -2.62 13.73 16.75
CA ASP A 73 -4.03 13.36 16.60
C ASP A 73 -4.28 12.38 15.42
N GLU A 74 -3.29 11.51 15.14
CA GLU A 74 -3.37 10.44 14.13
C GLU A 74 -4.62 9.60 14.33
N ASN A 75 -5.37 9.40 13.24
CA ASN A 75 -6.63 8.69 13.27
C ASN A 75 -6.94 8.01 11.93
N ILE A 76 -7.97 7.17 11.97
CA ILE A 76 -8.57 6.55 10.78
C ILE A 76 -10.08 6.68 10.90
N LEU A 77 -10.76 6.95 9.78
CA LEU A 77 -12.21 6.93 9.74
C LEU A 77 -12.72 5.49 9.96
N VAL A 78 -13.75 5.33 10.80
CA VAL A 78 -14.34 4.01 11.05
C VAL A 78 -14.86 3.40 9.75
N GLU A 79 -15.40 4.22 8.86
CA GLU A 79 -15.89 3.81 7.55
C GLU A 79 -14.76 3.24 6.68
N ASP A 80 -13.62 3.91 6.61
CA ASP A 80 -12.41 3.45 5.89
C ASP A 80 -11.86 2.15 6.48
N LEU A 81 -11.86 2.03 7.81
CA LEU A 81 -11.44 0.80 8.48
C LEU A 81 -12.35 -0.36 8.09
N MET A 82 -13.67 -0.17 8.11
CA MET A 82 -14.64 -1.19 7.74
C MET A 82 -14.55 -1.56 6.26
N LEU A 83 -14.34 -0.59 5.37
CA LEU A 83 -14.13 -0.81 3.94
C LEU A 83 -12.83 -1.58 3.68
N SER A 84 -11.75 -1.22 4.36
CA SER A 84 -10.46 -1.92 4.27
C SER A 84 -10.59 -3.38 4.68
N ILE A 85 -11.32 -3.69 5.75
CA ILE A 85 -11.58 -5.07 6.19
C ILE A 85 -12.25 -5.87 5.06
N ALA A 86 -13.27 -5.31 4.40
CA ALA A 86 -13.96 -5.98 3.31
C ALA A 86 -13.04 -6.23 2.10
N ILE A 87 -12.23 -5.23 1.73
CA ILE A 87 -11.26 -5.32 0.63
C ILE A 87 -10.17 -6.36 0.93
N PHE A 88 -9.63 -6.38 2.15
CA PHE A 88 -8.61 -7.35 2.56
C PHE A 88 -9.17 -8.77 2.61
N ALA A 89 -10.38 -8.96 3.14
CA ALA A 89 -11.02 -10.28 3.16
C ALA A 89 -11.21 -10.83 1.74
N GLU A 90 -11.70 -10.01 0.81
CA GLU A 90 -11.82 -10.38 -0.61
C GLU A 90 -10.47 -10.64 -1.26
N GLY A 91 -9.47 -9.79 -0.99
CA GLY A 91 -8.11 -9.94 -1.53
C GLY A 91 -7.48 -11.27 -1.11
N ILE A 92 -7.55 -11.61 0.18
CA ILE A 92 -7.07 -12.89 0.71
C ILE A 92 -7.83 -14.05 0.07
N TYR A 93 -9.17 -13.96 -0.04
CA TYR A 93 -9.97 -14.98 -0.70
C TYR A 93 -9.59 -15.18 -2.17
N ASN A 94 -9.41 -14.09 -2.93
CA ASN A 94 -9.02 -14.14 -4.33
C ASN A 94 -7.59 -14.66 -4.54
N LEU A 95 -6.71 -14.54 -3.54
CA LEU A 95 -5.34 -15.05 -3.61
C LEU A 95 -5.20 -16.50 -3.13
N CYS A 96 -6.02 -16.93 -2.17
CA CYS A 96 -5.83 -18.20 -1.48
C CYS A 96 -6.91 -19.25 -1.76
N CYS A 97 -8.06 -18.86 -2.32
CA CYS A 97 -9.22 -19.75 -2.47
C CYS A 97 -9.77 -19.83 -3.89
N LYS A 98 -9.44 -18.89 -4.77
CA LYS A 98 -9.74 -18.91 -6.21
C LYS A 98 -8.47 -19.15 -7.01
#